data_AF-A0A7G1I4F6-F1
#
_entry.id   AF-A0A7G1I4F6-F1
#
_cell.length_a   1.000
_cell.length_b   1.000
_cell.length_c   1.000
_cell.angle_alpha   90.00
_cell.angle_beta   90.00
_cell.angle_gamma   90.00
#
_symmetry.space_group_name_H-M   'P 1'
#
loop_
_entity.id
_entity.type
_entity.pdbx_description
1 polymer ?
#
loop_
_entity_poly.entity_id
_entity_poly.type
_entity_poly.pdbx_seq_one_letter_code
_entity_poly.pdbx_strand_id
1 'polypeptide(L)'
;MPIGVKDLCYTADAPTGAGTVIRREFRSSYDATVVARLRAAGAVITGKLAMTEGAYLAYHPDIPAPVNPWDPATWAGVSSSGCAVATAAGLCFGSIGSDTGGRSGFRRACAGLPGSNQPGAG
;
A
#
# COMPACT_ATOMS: atom_id res chain seq x y z
N MET A 1 -1.32 0.75 18.75
CA MET A 1 -2.14 1.36 17.66
C MET A 1 -2.11 0.46 16.42
N PRO A 2 -3.24 0.21 15.73
CA PRO A 2 -3.28 -0.63 14.53
C PRO A 2 -2.66 0.08 13.31
N ILE A 3 -1.58 -0.47 12.76
CA ILE A 3 -0.85 0.10 11.62
C ILE A 3 -0.80 -0.90 10.47
N GLY A 4 -1.23 -0.47 9.29
CA GLY A 4 -1.02 -1.24 8.06
C GLY A 4 0.33 -0.92 7.42
N VAL A 5 0.96 -1.88 6.76
CA VAL A 5 2.26 -1.65 6.09
C VAL A 5 2.18 -2.04 4.63
N LYS A 6 2.74 -1.22 3.74
CA LYS A 6 2.82 -1.54 2.30
C LYS A 6 3.45 -2.92 2.10
N ASP A 7 2.99 -3.67 1.10
CA ASP A 7 3.55 -4.97 0.69
C ASP A 7 4.98 -4.88 0.08
N LEU A 8 5.71 -3.81 0.41
CA LEU A 8 7.14 -3.65 0.18
C LEU A 8 7.94 -3.76 1.49
N CYS A 9 7.30 -3.54 2.63
CA CYS A 9 7.93 -3.67 3.94
C CYS A 9 7.98 -5.14 4.35
N TYR A 10 9.19 -5.66 4.59
CA TYR A 10 9.35 -7.00 5.13
C TYR A 10 8.74 -7.13 6.52
N THR A 11 8.11 -8.27 6.71
CA THR A 11 7.50 -8.73 7.95
C THR A 11 7.88 -10.21 8.09
N ALA A 12 8.32 -10.64 9.27
CA ALA A 12 8.67 -12.03 9.51
C ALA A 12 7.44 -12.95 9.58
N ASP A 13 6.27 -12.41 9.93
CA ASP A 13 5.02 -13.13 10.16
C ASP A 13 4.09 -13.21 8.94
N ALA A 14 4.35 -12.43 7.88
CA ALA A 14 3.53 -12.39 6.67
C ALA A 14 4.38 -12.28 5.40
N PRO A 15 3.93 -12.83 4.25
CA PRO A 15 4.65 -12.73 2.99
C PRO A 15 4.83 -11.28 2.55
N THR A 16 5.81 -11.04 1.68
CA THR A 16 6.01 -9.74 1.03
C THR A 16 6.11 -9.93 -0.48
N GLY A 17 5.01 -9.65 -1.16
CA GLY A 17 4.86 -9.89 -2.59
C GLY A 17 5.36 -8.76 -3.48
N ALA A 18 5.58 -7.56 -2.95
CA ALA A 18 5.91 -6.35 -3.71
C ALA A 18 4.92 -6.05 -4.85
N GLY A 19 3.66 -6.49 -4.71
CA GLY A 19 2.66 -6.41 -5.79
C GLY A 19 2.98 -7.26 -7.02
N THR A 20 3.80 -8.30 -6.88
CA THR A 20 4.20 -9.24 -7.95
C THR A 20 3.66 -10.64 -7.66
N VAL A 21 3.37 -11.42 -8.71
CA VAL A 21 3.00 -12.84 -8.54
C VAL A 21 4.20 -13.72 -8.22
N ILE A 22 5.39 -13.39 -8.75
CA ILE A 22 6.61 -14.19 -8.56
C ILE A 22 7.08 -14.23 -7.10
N ARG A 23 6.73 -13.22 -6.29
CA ARG A 23 7.06 -13.16 -4.86
C ARG A 23 5.87 -13.42 -3.95
N ARG A 24 4.72 -13.89 -4.45
CA ARG A 24 3.50 -14.05 -3.65
C ARG A 24 3.71 -14.85 -2.36
N GLU A 25 4.59 -15.84 -2.40
CA GLU A 25 4.92 -16.71 -1.26
C GLU A 25 6.24 -16.36 -0.56
N PHE A 26 6.92 -15.28 -1.00
CA PHE A 26 8.17 -14.87 -0.39
C PHE A 26 7.97 -14.46 1.07
N ARG A 27 8.65 -15.14 1.99
CA ARG A 27 8.67 -14.84 3.41
C ARG A 27 10.07 -14.39 3.82
N SER A 28 10.14 -13.21 4.43
CA SER A 28 11.37 -12.70 5.02
C SER A 28 11.61 -13.38 6.37
N SER A 29 12.88 -13.62 6.72
CA SER A 29 13.26 -14.07 8.07
C SER A 29 13.31 -12.93 9.10
N TYR A 30 13.12 -11.68 8.67
CA TYR A 30 13.21 -10.50 9.51
C TYR A 30 12.20 -9.41 9.12
N ASP A 31 11.86 -8.57 10.10
CA ASP A 31 11.09 -7.35 9.91
C ASP A 31 11.98 -6.23 9.32
N ALA A 32 11.45 -5.47 8.38
CA ALA A 32 12.11 -4.23 7.96
C ALA A 32 12.29 -3.29 9.17
N THR A 33 13.36 -2.50 9.21
CA THR A 33 13.70 -1.65 10.36
C THR A 33 12.53 -0.78 10.86
N VAL A 34 11.73 -0.23 9.96
CA VAL A 34 10.54 0.57 10.32
C VAL A 34 9.47 -0.27 11.02
N VAL A 35 9.24 -1.51 10.56
CA VAL A 35 8.29 -2.45 11.16
C VAL A 35 8.77 -2.85 12.56
N ALA A 36 10.04 -3.22 12.69
CA ALA A 36 10.63 -3.57 13.97
C ALA A 36 10.50 -2.43 15.00
N ARG A 37 10.77 -1.19 14.59
CA ARG A 37 10.61 0.01 15.45
C ARG A 37 9.16 0.26 15.84
N LEU A 38 8.22 0.11 14.90
CA LEU A 38 6.79 0.25 15.20
C LEU A 38 6.32 -0.79 16.21
N ARG A 39 6.70 -2.06 16.03
CA ARG A 39 6.40 -3.13 16.99
C ARG A 39 7.01 -2.87 18.36
N ALA A 40 8.28 -2.45 18.42
CA ALA A 40 8.94 -2.08 19.67
C ALA A 40 8.24 -0.91 20.39
N ALA A 41 7.60 -0.01 19.64
CA ALA A 41 6.77 1.07 20.18
C ALA A 41 5.32 0.64 20.54
N GLY A 42 4.98 -0.64 20.45
CA GLY A 42 3.64 -1.16 20.78
C GLY A 42 2.61 -1.03 19.65
N ALA A 43 3.04 -0.83 18.40
CA ALA A 43 2.13 -0.90 17.26
C ALA A 43 1.76 -2.36 16.94
N VAL A 44 0.51 -2.57 16.54
CA VAL A 44 0.01 -3.84 16.04
C VAL A 44 -0.04 -3.75 14.52
N ILE A 45 0.74 -4.58 13.82
CA ILE A 45 0.74 -4.60 12.36
C ILE A 45 -0.48 -5.38 11.88
N THR A 46 -1.44 -4.69 11.25
CA THR A 46 -2.74 -5.29 10.89
C THR A 46 -2.74 -6.05 9.58
N GLY A 47 -1.78 -5.78 8.69
CA GLY A 47 -1.67 -6.49 7.42
C GLY A 47 -0.76 -5.84 6.41
N LYS A 48 -0.61 -6.54 5.28
CA LYS A 48 0.16 -6.12 4.11
C LYS A 48 -0.78 -5.44 3.12
N LEU A 49 -0.46 -4.21 2.76
CA LEU A 49 -1.31 -3.35 1.98
C LEU A 49 -0.89 -3.36 0.51
N ALA A 50 -1.89 -3.55 -0.35
CA ALA A 50 -1.71 -3.64 -1.79
C ALA A 50 -0.99 -2.41 -2.37
N MET A 51 -0.26 -2.67 -3.45
CA MET A 51 0.56 -1.70 -4.17
C MET A 51 0.60 -2.05 -5.64
N THR A 52 1.04 -1.10 -6.47
CA THR A 52 1.42 -1.41 -7.84
C THR A 52 2.68 -2.26 -7.88
N GLU A 53 2.81 -3.02 -8.96
CA GLU A 53 3.87 -3.99 -9.13
C GLU A 53 5.25 -3.31 -9.06
N GLY A 54 6.12 -3.81 -8.18
CA GLY A 54 7.47 -3.27 -8.00
C GLY A 54 7.53 -1.80 -7.57
N ALA A 55 6.42 -1.25 -7.07
CA ALA A 55 6.24 0.17 -6.75
C ALA A 55 6.27 1.13 -7.97
N TYR A 56 5.99 0.62 -9.18
CA TYR A 56 5.87 1.41 -10.42
C TYR A 56 4.44 1.97 -10.60
N LEU A 57 3.94 2.02 -11.83
CA LEU A 57 2.73 2.74 -12.22
C LEU A 57 1.48 1.87 -12.36
N ALA A 58 1.64 0.57 -12.64
CA ALA A 58 0.53 -0.33 -12.92
C ALA A 58 0.45 -1.44 -11.88
N TYR A 59 -0.77 -1.91 -11.60
CA TYR A 59 -0.96 -3.15 -10.87
C TYR A 59 -0.62 -4.32 -11.78
N HIS A 60 -0.12 -5.40 -11.19
CA HIS A 60 -0.05 -6.67 -11.89
C HIS A 60 -1.48 -7.09 -12.28
N PRO A 61 -1.74 -7.60 -13.51
CA PRO A 61 -3.09 -7.93 -13.98
C PRO A 61 -3.82 -8.97 -13.10
N ASP A 62 -3.07 -9.92 -12.55
CA ASP A 62 -3.63 -10.98 -11.69
C ASP A 62 -3.79 -10.59 -10.21
N ILE A 63 -3.47 -9.34 -9.84
CA ILE A 63 -3.59 -8.86 -8.45
C ILE A 63 -4.66 -7.76 -8.39
N PRO A 64 -5.74 -7.97 -7.63
CA PRO A 64 -6.80 -6.97 -7.51
C PRO A 64 -6.28 -5.61 -7.04
N ALA A 65 -6.63 -4.57 -7.78
CA ALA A 65 -6.35 -3.20 -7.39
C ALA A 65 -7.28 -2.76 -6.23
N PRO A 66 -6.79 -1.94 -5.28
CA PRO A 66 -7.64 -1.31 -4.28
C PRO A 66 -8.70 -0.41 -4.90
N VAL A 67 -9.91 -0.45 -4.35
CA VAL A 67 -11.02 0.42 -4.75
C VAL A 67 -10.98 1.71 -3.92
N ASN A 68 -11.16 2.86 -4.56
CA ASN A 68 -11.25 4.13 -3.83
C ASN A 68 -12.53 4.15 -2.99
N PRO A 69 -12.43 4.30 -1.65
CA PRO A 69 -13.59 4.23 -0.76
C PRO A 69 -14.54 5.43 -0.89
N TRP A 70 -14.10 6.53 -1.50
CA TRP A 70 -14.93 7.72 -1.71
C TRP A 70 -15.77 7.64 -2.99
N ASP A 71 -15.20 7.05 -4.05
CA ASP A 71 -15.88 6.82 -5.33
C ASP A 71 -15.22 5.63 -6.06
N PRO A 72 -15.89 4.46 -6.15
CA PRO A 72 -15.36 3.28 -6.83
C PRO A 72 -15.00 3.47 -8.30
N ALA A 73 -15.54 4.49 -8.97
CA ALA A 73 -15.24 4.81 -10.37
C ALA A 73 -13.93 5.59 -10.53
N THR A 74 -13.32 6.05 -9.43
CA THR A 74 -12.09 6.85 -9.46
C THR A 74 -10.85 6.04 -9.11
N TRP A 75 -9.71 6.50 -9.59
CA TRP A 75 -8.43 5.84 -9.36
C TRP A 75 -7.98 5.95 -7.91
N ALA A 76 -7.58 4.83 -7.30
CA ALA A 76 -7.07 4.78 -5.93
C ALA A 76 -5.61 5.26 -5.78
N GLY A 77 -4.99 5.75 -6.86
CA GLY A 77 -3.62 6.25 -6.86
C GLY A 77 -2.55 5.16 -6.92
N VAL A 78 -1.28 5.57 -6.84
CA VAL A 78 -0.09 4.71 -6.89
C VAL A 78 1.08 5.32 -6.10
N SER A 79 2.12 4.56 -5.73
CA SER A 79 2.21 3.10 -5.78
C SER A 79 1.73 2.44 -4.50
N SER A 80 1.26 3.19 -3.50
CA SER A 80 0.70 2.61 -2.26
C SER A 80 -0.73 3.06 -2.05
N SER A 81 -1.53 2.78 -3.07
CA SER A 81 -2.99 2.87 -3.05
C SER A 81 -3.61 2.11 -1.88
N GLY A 82 -3.14 0.89 -1.59
CA GLY A 82 -3.67 0.12 -0.47
C GLY A 82 -3.49 0.83 0.87
N CYS A 83 -2.40 1.58 1.04
CA CYS A 83 -2.18 2.44 2.21
C CYS A 83 -3.16 3.60 2.29
N ALA A 84 -3.37 4.28 1.16
CA ALA A 84 -4.30 5.40 1.11
C ALA A 84 -5.76 4.93 1.33
N VAL A 85 -6.17 3.84 0.67
CA VAL A 85 -7.50 3.22 0.82
C VAL A 85 -7.72 2.71 2.24
N ALA A 86 -6.80 1.92 2.81
CA ALA A 86 -6.99 1.36 4.15
C ALA A 86 -7.08 2.43 5.24
N THR A 87 -6.31 3.51 5.11
CA THR A 87 -6.39 4.63 6.05
C THR A 87 -7.68 5.42 5.87
N ALA A 88 -8.05 5.76 4.62
CA ALA A 88 -9.26 6.53 4.32
C ALA A 88 -10.56 5.80 4.68
N ALA A 89 -10.60 4.47 4.51
CA ALA A 89 -11.72 3.63 4.86
C ALA A 89 -11.75 3.24 6.36
N GLY A 90 -10.82 3.72 7.17
CA GLY A 90 -10.76 3.39 8.61
C GLY A 90 -10.37 1.94 8.94
N LEU A 91 -9.77 1.21 7.99
CA LEU A 91 -9.31 -0.18 8.18
C LEU A 91 -8.04 -0.25 9.05
N CYS A 92 -7.32 0.86 9.19
CA CYS A 92 -6.19 1.02 10.11
C CYS A 92 -6.11 2.46 10.62
N PHE A 93 -5.51 2.65 11.79
CA PHE A 93 -5.30 3.99 12.36
C PHE A 93 -4.31 4.82 11.53
N GLY A 94 -3.31 4.16 10.96
CA GLY A 94 -2.35 4.76 10.04
C GLY A 94 -1.64 3.68 9.22
N SER A 95 -0.87 4.11 8.22
CA SER A 95 -0.14 3.17 7.38
C SER A 95 1.23 3.68 6.94
N ILE A 96 2.13 2.73 6.65
CA ILE A 96 3.47 3.01 6.13
C ILE A 96 3.47 2.74 4.62
N GLY A 97 3.75 3.79 3.83
CA GLY A 97 3.99 3.72 2.39
C GLY A 97 5.45 3.94 2.02
N SER A 98 5.75 3.93 0.71
CA SER A 98 7.06 4.31 0.17
C SER A 98 6.91 5.37 -0.91
N ASP A 99 7.83 6.34 -0.96
CA ASP A 99 7.92 7.31 -2.05
C ASP A 99 9.30 7.20 -2.71
N THR A 100 9.32 6.89 -4.01
CA THR A 100 10.55 6.70 -4.79
C THR A 100 10.74 7.82 -5.81
N GLY A 101 9.75 8.68 -6.03
CA GLY A 101 9.78 9.68 -7.11
C GLY A 101 8.86 10.87 -6.90
N GLY A 102 8.58 11.26 -5.66
CA GLY A 102 7.67 12.35 -5.33
C GLY A 102 6.20 12.03 -5.61
N ARG A 103 5.84 10.75 -5.65
CA ARG A 103 4.50 10.27 -6.01
C ARG A 103 3.47 10.47 -4.90
N SER A 104 3.83 11.13 -3.80
CA SER A 104 2.90 11.56 -2.74
C SER A 104 1.66 12.29 -3.29
N GLY A 105 1.79 13.05 -4.38
CA GLY A 105 0.66 13.69 -5.07
C GLY A 105 -0.42 12.70 -5.57
N PHE A 106 -0.01 11.55 -6.10
CA PHE A 106 -0.93 10.52 -6.60
C PHE A 106 -1.70 9.77 -5.50
N ARG A 107 -1.31 9.92 -4.21
CA ARG A 107 -2.07 9.38 -3.07
C ARG A 107 -3.25 10.24 -2.67
N ARG A 108 -3.22 11.53 -3.01
CA ARG A 108 -4.28 12.48 -2.60
C ARG A 108 -5.65 12.12 -3.16
N ALA A 109 -5.71 11.27 -4.19
CA ALA A 109 -6.93 10.68 -4.75
C ALA A 109 -7.83 10.01 -3.69
N CYS A 110 -7.23 9.31 -2.71
CA CYS A 110 -7.98 8.63 -1.64
C CYS A 110 -8.18 9.49 -0.40
N ALA A 111 -7.77 10.77 -0.40
CA ALA A 111 -7.98 11.68 0.72
C ALA A 111 -9.33 12.44 0.65
N GLY A 112 -10.28 11.95 -0.16
CA GLY A 112 -11.60 12.57 -0.33
C GLY A 112 -11.61 13.73 -1.32
N LEU A 113 -10.64 13.80 -2.25
CA LEU A 113 -10.69 14.74 -3.37
C LEU A 113 -11.33 14.03 -4.58
N PRO A 114 -12.58 14.37 -4.96
CA PRO A 114 -13.21 13.81 -6.14
C PRO A 114 -12.44 14.18 -7.41
N GLY A 115 -12.34 13.26 -8.38
CA GLY A 115 -11.99 13.58 -9.77
C GLY A 115 -10.53 13.39 -10.21
N SER A 116 -9.65 12.75 -9.44
CA SER A 116 -8.31 12.41 -9.94
C SER A 116 -8.34 11.15 -10.82
N ASN A 117 -8.41 11.33 -12.13
CA ASN A 117 -8.23 10.24 -13.09
C ASN A 117 -6.77 9.75 -13.09
N GLN A 118 -6.57 8.48 -13.42
CA GLN A 118 -5.22 7.97 -13.67
C GLN A 118 -4.57 8.82 -14.78
N PRO A 119 -3.33 9.33 -14.59
CA PRO A 119 -2.59 9.95 -15.68
C PRO A 119 -2.49 8.94 -16.81
N GLY A 120 -2.89 9.34 -18.02
CA GLY A 120 -2.84 8.47 -19.19
C GLY A 120 -1.46 7.81 -19.30
N ALA A 121 -1.44 6.49 -19.42
CA ALA A 121 -0.27 5.79 -19.92
C ALA A 121 -0.16 6.13 -21.41
N GLY A 122 0.59 7.19 -21.71
CA GLY A 122 1.07 7.45 -23.07
C GLY A 122 2.12 6.43 -23.47
#